data_AF-A0A5E4J1A1-F1
#
_entry.id   AF-A0A5E4J1A1-F1
#
_cell.length_a   1.000
_cell.length_b   1.000
_cell.length_c   1.000
_cell.angle_alpha   90.00
_cell.angle_beta   90.00
_cell.angle_gamma   90.00
#
_symmetry.space_group_name_H-M   'P 1'
#
loop_
_entity.id
_entity.type
_entity.pdbx_description
1 polymer ?
#
loop_
_entity_poly.entity_id
_entity_poly.type
_entity_poly.pdbx_seq_one_letter_code
_entity_poly.pdbx_strand_id
1 'polypeptide(L)'
;MEEENTQVNESKSGVQMPPSRGVPSKSSIQFEYDKLPLPVTARWDYEDVLKIIFPPKFQNAQYDLAKKVILLVKEKGAIDGDALGDWATKNNIPNSTLRNLVIPKLIRVGMLTRERQNPSGQTNQDKKHRMILKISTKFGEAFQHIGREWNGIVESWKLKK
;
A
#
# COMPACT_ATOMS: atom_id res chain seq x y z
N MET A 1 -52.33 10.79 -21.40
CA MET A 1 -52.39 10.76 -19.94
C MET A 1 -51.25 9.87 -19.50
N GLU A 2 -50.29 10.50 -18.83
CA GLU A 2 -48.96 10.02 -18.53
C GLU A 2 -49.01 8.95 -17.42
N GLU A 3 -48.27 7.86 -17.60
CA GLU A 3 -47.86 7.00 -16.48
C GLU A 3 -46.48 7.48 -16.01
N GLU A 4 -46.46 8.04 -14.80
CA GLU A 4 -45.27 8.34 -14.00
C GLU A 4 -44.45 7.07 -13.76
N ASN A 5 -43.19 7.07 -14.21
CA ASN A 5 -42.23 6.03 -13.84
C ASN A 5 -41.20 6.64 -12.88
N THR A 6 -41.46 6.44 -11.60
CA THR A 6 -40.61 6.85 -10.48
C THR A 6 -39.29 6.07 -10.50
N GLN A 7 -38.18 6.72 -10.86
CA GLN A 7 -36.84 6.17 -10.70
C GLN A 7 -36.42 6.23 -9.23
N VAL A 8 -36.33 5.06 -8.60
CA VAL A 8 -35.63 4.84 -7.33
C VAL A 8 -34.12 4.90 -7.60
N ASN A 9 -33.46 5.88 -6.99
CA ASN A 9 -32.04 6.15 -7.15
C ASN A 9 -31.23 5.36 -6.09
N GLU A 10 -30.81 4.14 -6.45
CA GLU A 10 -29.88 3.36 -5.62
C GLU A 10 -28.42 3.77 -5.89
N SER A 11 -27.80 4.35 -4.88
CA SER A 11 -26.39 4.71 -4.81
C SER A 11 -25.49 3.47 -4.75
N LYS A 12 -25.00 3.03 -5.92
CA LYS A 12 -23.99 1.95 -6.01
C LYS A 12 -22.60 2.45 -5.60
N SER A 13 -22.17 2.03 -4.41
CA SER A 13 -20.76 1.98 -3.99
C SER A 13 -19.98 1.01 -4.89
N GLY A 14 -19.51 1.53 -6.04
CA GLY A 14 -18.81 0.74 -7.04
C GLY A 14 -17.41 0.31 -6.58
N VAL A 15 -17.29 -0.88 -5.99
CA VAL A 15 -16.07 -1.66 -6.14
C VAL A 15 -16.03 -2.09 -7.60
N GLN A 16 -15.31 -1.34 -8.44
CA GLN A 16 -15.04 -1.75 -9.82
C GLN A 16 -14.29 -3.09 -9.78
N MET A 17 -15.00 -4.17 -10.04
CA MET A 17 -14.36 -5.46 -10.31
C MET A 17 -13.47 -5.30 -11.55
N PRO A 18 -12.24 -5.83 -11.54
CA PRO A 18 -11.40 -5.74 -12.71
C PRO A 18 -12.06 -6.50 -13.86
N PRO A 19 -12.14 -5.93 -15.07
CA PRO A 19 -12.57 -6.66 -16.26
C PRO A 19 -11.65 -7.88 -16.46
N SER A 20 -12.14 -8.90 -17.14
CA SER A 20 -11.54 -10.24 -17.36
C SER A 20 -10.10 -10.29 -17.97
N ARG A 21 -9.40 -9.15 -18.05
CA ARG A 21 -7.98 -9.00 -18.43
C ARG A 21 -6.99 -9.27 -17.29
N GLY A 22 -7.45 -9.68 -16.10
CA GLY A 22 -6.62 -9.94 -14.92
C GLY A 22 -6.23 -8.67 -14.15
N VAL A 23 -5.43 -8.82 -13.10
CA VAL A 23 -4.90 -7.69 -12.32
C VAL A 23 -3.91 -6.91 -13.20
N PRO A 24 -4.11 -5.60 -13.46
CA PRO A 24 -3.16 -4.82 -14.26
C PRO A 24 -1.74 -4.92 -13.68
N SER A 25 -0.70 -4.99 -14.51
CA SER A 25 0.70 -5.16 -14.04
C SER A 25 1.14 -4.08 -13.03
N LYS A 26 0.55 -2.87 -13.11
CA LYS A 26 0.76 -1.77 -12.15
C LYS A 26 0.19 -2.06 -10.74
N SER A 27 -0.72 -3.01 -10.64
CA SER A 27 -1.45 -3.40 -9.44
C SER A 27 -0.97 -4.75 -8.88
N SER A 28 -0.19 -5.52 -9.65
CA SER A 28 0.43 -6.76 -9.19
C SER A 28 1.78 -6.49 -8.50
N ILE A 29 2.13 -7.33 -7.52
CA ILE A 29 3.49 -7.38 -6.97
C ILE A 29 4.32 -8.26 -7.90
N GLN A 30 5.46 -7.74 -8.36
CA GLN A 30 6.41 -8.52 -9.12
C GLN A 30 7.29 -9.30 -8.15
N PHE A 31 7.24 -10.62 -8.22
CA PHE A 31 8.01 -11.51 -7.36
C PHE A 31 8.84 -12.45 -8.24
N GLU A 32 10.15 -12.19 -8.30
CA GLU A 32 11.10 -13.01 -9.05
C GLU A 32 11.85 -13.92 -8.06
N TYR A 33 11.39 -15.17 -7.90
CA TYR A 33 11.95 -16.09 -6.90
C TYR A 33 13.44 -16.39 -7.13
N ASP A 34 13.86 -16.51 -8.39
CA ASP A 34 15.25 -16.77 -8.74
C ASP A 34 16.16 -15.53 -8.57
N LYS A 35 15.55 -14.35 -8.31
CA LYS A 35 16.26 -13.07 -8.16
C LYS A 35 15.92 -12.36 -6.87
N LEU A 36 15.65 -13.14 -5.81
CA LEU A 36 15.53 -12.57 -4.48
C LEU A 36 16.85 -11.88 -4.08
N PRO A 37 16.77 -10.76 -3.33
CA PRO A 37 17.96 -9.99 -2.95
C PRO A 37 18.94 -10.82 -2.12
N LEU A 38 18.43 -11.74 -1.33
CA LEU A 38 19.18 -12.68 -0.49
C LEU A 38 18.42 -14.01 -0.41
N PRO A 39 19.08 -15.12 0.00
CA PRO A 39 18.40 -16.37 0.30
C PRO A 39 17.26 -16.16 1.32
N VAL A 40 16.17 -16.94 1.19
CA VAL A 40 15.04 -16.89 2.12
C VAL A 40 15.40 -17.31 3.55
N THR A 41 16.53 -17.99 3.74
CA THR A 41 17.08 -18.36 5.04
C THR A 41 17.87 -17.24 5.71
N ALA A 42 18.25 -16.20 4.97
CA ALA A 42 18.99 -15.07 5.50
C ALA A 42 18.05 -14.03 6.12
N ARG A 43 18.55 -13.27 7.09
CA ARG A 43 17.85 -12.09 7.61
C ARG A 43 17.90 -10.98 6.56
N TRP A 44 16.75 -10.43 6.22
CA TRP A 44 16.63 -9.31 5.28
C TRP A 44 16.45 -8.00 6.04
N ASP A 45 17.02 -6.93 5.49
CA ASP A 45 16.74 -5.58 5.95
C ASP A 45 15.51 -5.00 5.24
N TYR A 46 14.97 -3.90 5.77
CA TYR A 46 13.79 -3.24 5.19
C TYR A 46 14.03 -2.84 3.72
N GLU A 47 15.28 -2.49 3.37
CA GLU A 47 15.67 -2.14 2.00
C GLU A 47 15.54 -3.31 1.04
N ASP A 48 15.80 -4.54 1.49
CA ASP A 48 15.68 -5.75 0.68
C ASP A 48 14.22 -6.10 0.42
N VAL A 49 13.38 -5.98 1.46
CA VAL A 49 11.93 -6.13 1.31
C VAL A 49 11.38 -5.09 0.33
N LEU A 50 11.87 -3.85 0.39
CA LEU A 50 11.46 -2.79 -0.54
C LEU A 50 11.87 -3.07 -1.98
N LYS A 51 12.94 -3.82 -2.25
CA LYS A 51 13.31 -4.20 -3.63
C LYS A 51 12.26 -5.09 -4.28
N ILE A 52 11.47 -5.84 -3.51
CA ILE A 52 10.36 -6.65 -4.04
C ILE A 52 9.18 -5.76 -4.41
N ILE A 53 8.90 -4.76 -3.58
CA ILE A 53 7.77 -3.84 -3.83
C ILE A 53 8.12 -2.83 -4.91
N PHE A 54 9.35 -2.33 -4.94
CA PHE A 54 9.88 -1.38 -5.91
C PHE A 54 11.17 -1.94 -6.51
N PRO A 55 11.09 -2.83 -7.50
CA PRO A 55 12.28 -3.40 -8.13
C PRO A 55 13.16 -2.29 -8.75
N PRO A 56 14.41 -2.09 -8.29
CA PRO A 56 15.24 -0.97 -8.74
C PRO A 56 15.48 -0.98 -10.26
N LYS A 57 15.52 -2.17 -10.86
CA LYS A 57 15.64 -2.37 -12.33
C LYS A 57 14.58 -1.59 -13.13
N PHE A 58 13.37 -1.43 -12.57
CA PHE A 58 12.25 -0.78 -13.25
C PHE A 58 11.83 0.54 -12.58
N GLN A 59 12.09 0.67 -11.28
CA GLN A 59 11.50 1.71 -10.41
C GLN A 59 12.55 2.32 -9.48
N ASN A 60 13.76 2.60 -9.96
CA ASN A 60 14.87 3.08 -9.11
C ASN A 60 14.53 4.35 -8.31
N ALA A 61 13.95 5.37 -8.97
CA ALA A 61 13.57 6.62 -8.31
C ALA A 61 12.49 6.40 -7.22
N GLN A 62 11.52 5.52 -7.48
CA GLN A 62 10.48 5.19 -6.51
C GLN A 62 11.02 4.33 -5.37
N TYR A 63 11.97 3.43 -5.63
CA TYR A 63 12.67 2.64 -4.62
C TYR A 63 13.46 3.54 -3.66
N ASP A 64 14.27 4.45 -4.19
CA ASP A 64 15.04 5.39 -3.37
C ASP A 64 14.12 6.29 -2.54
N LEU A 65 13.01 6.74 -3.13
CA LEU A 65 12.02 7.52 -2.40
C LEU A 65 11.30 6.69 -1.32
N ALA A 66 10.96 5.44 -1.60
CA ALA A 66 10.33 4.55 -0.64
C ALA A 66 11.22 4.30 0.59
N LYS A 67 12.53 4.09 0.40
CA LYS A 67 13.49 3.97 1.51
C LYS A 67 13.44 5.20 2.41
N LYS A 68 13.55 6.40 1.81
CA LYS A 68 13.50 7.67 2.53
C LYS A 68 12.21 7.87 3.31
N VAL A 69 11.06 7.51 2.71
CA VAL A 69 9.75 7.61 3.36
C VAL A 69 9.65 6.65 4.54
N ILE A 70 10.04 5.38 4.37
CA ILE A 70 10.00 4.39 5.46
C ILE A 70 10.89 4.82 6.62
N LEU A 71 12.09 5.31 6.33
CA LEU A 71 13.01 5.81 7.36
C LEU A 71 12.42 7.01 8.10
N LEU A 72 11.86 7.99 7.38
CA LEU A 72 11.20 9.15 7.99
C LEU A 72 10.06 8.74 8.93
N VAL A 73 9.17 7.84 8.48
CA VAL A 73 8.04 7.38 9.30
C VAL A 73 8.53 6.57 10.50
N LYS A 74 9.58 5.75 10.34
CA LYS A 74 10.23 5.03 11.43
C LYS A 74 10.77 5.98 12.50
N GLU A 75 11.51 7.02 12.08
CA GLU A 75 12.13 8.00 12.99
C GLU A 75 11.09 8.86 13.72
N LYS A 76 10.01 9.24 13.03
CA LYS A 76 8.94 10.08 13.62
C LYS A 76 7.87 9.26 14.36
N GLY A 77 7.82 7.95 14.16
CA GLY A 77 6.74 7.05 14.61
C GLY A 77 5.43 7.23 13.81
N ALA A 78 5.03 8.48 13.58
CA ALA A 78 3.91 8.84 12.74
C ALA A 78 4.18 10.19 12.05
N ILE A 79 3.65 10.40 10.85
CA ILE A 79 3.77 11.68 10.13
C ILE A 79 2.43 12.11 9.54
N ASP A 80 2.08 13.37 9.72
CA ASP A 80 0.89 13.94 9.10
C ASP A 80 1.14 14.44 7.67
N GLY A 81 0.06 14.80 6.97
CA GLY A 81 0.10 15.24 5.59
C GLY A 81 0.87 16.55 5.34
N ASP A 82 0.93 17.43 6.34
CA ASP A 82 1.56 18.74 6.26
C ASP A 82 3.07 18.61 6.50
N ALA A 83 3.47 17.93 7.58
CA ALA A 83 4.87 17.61 7.87
C ALA A 83 5.52 16.78 6.75
N LEU A 84 4.77 15.88 6.12
CA LEU A 84 5.22 15.15 4.94
C LEU A 84 5.44 16.09 3.74
N GLY A 85 4.58 17.10 3.57
CA GLY A 85 4.71 18.12 2.52
C GLY A 85 5.96 18.98 2.71
N ASP A 86 6.19 19.45 3.94
CA ASP A 86 7.36 20.25 4.30
C ASP A 86 8.65 19.45 4.10
N TRP A 87 8.66 18.19 4.54
CA TRP A 87 9.78 17.29 4.31
C TRP A 87 10.04 17.07 2.82
N ALA A 88 9.00 16.87 2.01
CA ALA A 88 9.15 16.68 0.57
C ALA A 88 9.78 17.91 -0.11
N THR A 89 9.31 19.12 0.24
CA THR A 89 9.87 20.38 -0.26
C THR A 89 11.33 20.55 0.15
N LYS A 90 11.65 20.33 1.43
CA LYS A 90 13.02 20.45 1.96
C LYS A 90 14.01 19.51 1.28
N ASN A 91 13.55 18.34 0.83
CA ASN A 91 14.38 17.32 0.22
C ASN A 91 14.30 17.29 -1.32
N ASN A 92 13.68 18.31 -1.95
CA ASN A 92 13.47 18.39 -3.41
C ASN A 92 12.80 17.14 -4.00
N ILE A 93 11.82 16.60 -3.29
CA ILE A 93 11.11 15.38 -3.71
C ILE A 93 9.91 15.76 -4.58
N PRO A 94 9.76 15.17 -5.79
CA PRO A 94 8.59 15.40 -6.62
C PRO A 94 7.31 14.95 -5.93
N ASN A 95 6.41 15.90 -5.67
CA ASN A 95 5.16 15.66 -4.96
C ASN A 95 4.25 14.66 -5.71
N SER A 96 4.28 14.69 -7.05
CA SER A 96 3.57 13.74 -7.91
C SER A 96 4.04 12.30 -7.68
N THR A 97 5.35 12.05 -7.68
CA THR A 97 5.92 10.72 -7.42
C THR A 97 5.61 10.25 -6.00
N LEU A 98 5.76 11.13 -5.02
CA LEU A 98 5.52 10.81 -3.61
C LEU A 98 4.05 10.45 -3.34
N ARG A 99 3.12 11.34 -3.70
CA ARG A 99 1.70 11.23 -3.33
C ARG A 99 0.90 10.33 -4.26
N ASN A 100 1.30 10.16 -5.53
CA ASN A 100 0.53 9.37 -6.49
C ASN A 100 1.09 7.96 -6.69
N LEU A 101 2.40 7.76 -6.48
CA LEU A 101 3.05 6.48 -6.78
C LEU A 101 3.53 5.76 -5.51
N VAL A 102 4.40 6.39 -4.74
CA VAL A 102 5.10 5.72 -3.62
C VAL A 102 4.18 5.47 -2.43
N ILE A 103 3.58 6.52 -1.87
CA ILE A 103 2.71 6.38 -0.68
C ILE A 103 1.50 5.48 -0.96
N PRO A 104 0.75 5.65 -2.07
CA PRO A 104 -0.37 4.77 -2.36
C PRO A 104 0.04 3.31 -2.52
N LYS A 105 1.23 3.02 -3.08
CA LYS A 105 1.73 1.65 -3.21
C LYS A 105 2.10 1.06 -1.85
N LEU A 106 2.82 1.80 -1.01
CA LEU A 106 3.15 1.39 0.36
C LEU A 106 1.90 1.11 1.22
N ILE A 107 0.86 1.95 1.08
CA ILE A 107 -0.43 1.72 1.76
C ILE A 107 -1.12 0.48 1.21
N ARG A 108 -1.20 0.34 -0.13
CA ARG A 108 -1.89 -0.78 -0.79
C ARG A 108 -1.30 -2.13 -0.42
N VAL A 109 0.02 -2.23 -0.32
CA VAL A 109 0.67 -3.47 0.10
C VAL A 109 0.64 -3.67 1.61
N GLY A 110 0.18 -2.69 2.40
CA GLY A 110 0.07 -2.82 3.85
C GLY A 110 1.39 -2.59 4.60
N MET A 111 2.36 -1.90 4.00
CA MET A 111 3.57 -1.45 4.69
C MET A 111 3.34 -0.16 5.48
N LEU A 112 2.43 0.69 4.99
CA LEU A 112 1.96 1.88 5.69
C LEU A 112 0.45 1.78 5.95
N THR A 113 -0.01 2.36 7.05
CA THR A 113 -1.44 2.61 7.29
C THR A 113 -1.71 4.10 7.32
N ARG A 114 -2.85 4.50 6.78
CA ARG A 114 -3.36 5.88 6.81
C ARG A 114 -4.54 5.96 7.77
N GLU A 115 -4.38 6.73 8.82
CA GLU A 115 -5.45 7.04 9.77
C GLU A 115 -5.96 8.46 9.53
N ARG A 116 -7.27 8.67 9.71
CA ARG A 116 -7.86 10.01 9.74
C ARG A 116 -8.02 10.40 11.20
N GLN A 117 -7.36 11.48 11.60
CA GLN A 117 -7.67 12.11 12.89
C GLN A 117 -8.65 13.26 12.63
N ASN A 118 -9.77 13.20 13.32
CA ASN A 118 -10.64 14.36 13.45
C ASN A 118 -9.96 15.30 14.44
N PRO A 119 -9.77 16.59 14.09
CA PRO A 119 -9.37 17.56 15.09
C PRO A 119 -10.44 17.52 16.19
N SER A 120 -10.01 17.22 17.42
CA SER A 120 -10.92 17.06 18.55
C SER A 120 -11.61 18.39 18.85
N GLY A 121 -12.94 18.38 18.84
CA GLY A 121 -13.77 19.40 19.46
C GLY A 121 -13.92 20.70 18.67
N GLN A 122 -14.71 20.69 17.59
CA GLN A 122 -15.74 21.70 17.29
C GLN A 122 -16.46 21.39 15.98
N THR A 123 -17.80 21.48 16.05
CA THR A 123 -18.78 21.76 14.98
C THR A 123 -18.27 21.75 13.54
N ASN A 124 -18.69 20.75 12.73
CA ASN A 124 -19.03 20.71 11.29
C ASN A 124 -18.41 21.69 10.25
N GLN A 125 -17.41 22.51 10.59
CA GLN A 125 -16.91 23.62 9.80
C GLN A 125 -15.39 23.55 9.57
N ASP A 126 -14.62 22.86 10.42
CA ASP A 126 -13.20 22.57 10.16
C ASP A 126 -13.03 21.32 9.28
N LYS A 127 -13.25 21.52 7.98
CA LYS A 127 -13.32 20.48 6.93
C LYS A 127 -12.01 19.78 6.57
N LYS A 128 -10.91 19.95 7.33
CA LYS A 128 -9.62 19.30 7.00
C LYS A 128 -9.29 18.18 7.98
N HIS A 129 -9.78 16.98 7.69
CA HIS A 129 -9.27 15.76 8.32
C HIS A 129 -7.75 15.68 8.11
N ARG A 130 -6.99 15.64 9.21
CA ARG A 130 -5.56 15.38 9.13
C ARG A 130 -5.34 13.89 8.91
N MET A 131 -4.54 13.56 7.91
CA MET A 131 -4.17 12.18 7.65
C MET A 131 -2.80 11.91 8.26
N ILE A 132 -2.70 10.78 8.93
CA ILE A 132 -1.48 10.34 9.61
C ILE A 132 -1.04 9.03 8.99
N LEU A 133 0.23 8.95 8.62
CA LEU A 133 0.90 7.76 8.12
C LEU A 133 1.71 7.10 9.24
N LYS A 134 1.57 5.78 9.36
CA LYS A 134 2.29 4.93 10.32
C LYS A 134 2.82 3.68 9.62
N ILE A 135 3.91 3.11 10.13
CA ILE A 135 4.37 1.78 9.73
C ILE A 135 3.32 0.73 10.13
N SER A 136 3.14 -0.28 9.29
CA SER A 136 2.15 -1.35 9.50
C SER A 136 2.78 -2.73 9.36
N THR A 137 2.29 -3.67 10.16
CA THR A 137 2.64 -5.09 10.10
C THR A 137 1.79 -5.88 9.10
N LYS A 138 0.74 -5.26 8.54
CA LYS A 138 -0.25 -5.92 7.67
C LYS A 138 0.36 -6.62 6.47
N PHE A 139 1.41 -6.04 5.88
CA PHE A 139 2.15 -6.69 4.79
C PHE A 139 2.70 -8.06 5.22
N GLY A 140 3.42 -8.11 6.34
CA GLY A 140 4.02 -9.35 6.84
C GLY A 140 2.96 -10.37 7.27
N GLU A 141 1.95 -9.93 8.01
CA GLU A 141 0.84 -10.79 8.47
C GLU A 141 0.11 -11.45 7.30
N ALA A 142 -0.21 -10.68 6.25
CA ALA A 142 -0.89 -11.21 5.07
C ALA A 142 -0.02 -12.23 4.31
N PHE A 143 1.25 -11.93 4.06
CA PHE A 143 2.15 -12.83 3.34
C PHE A 143 2.46 -14.11 4.12
N GLN A 144 2.62 -14.00 5.44
CA GLN A 144 2.81 -15.17 6.31
C GLN A 144 1.58 -16.08 6.27
N HIS A 145 0.38 -15.52 6.34
CA HIS A 145 -0.85 -16.29 6.23
C HIS A 145 -0.98 -16.96 4.86
N ILE A 146 -0.80 -16.22 3.76
CA ILE A 146 -0.85 -16.77 2.40
C ILE A 146 0.14 -17.92 2.22
N GLY A 147 1.39 -17.75 2.66
CA GLY A 147 2.41 -18.80 2.56
C GLY A 147 2.07 -20.04 3.37
N ARG A 148 1.56 -19.86 4.59
CA ARG A 148 1.12 -20.96 5.45
C ARG A 148 -0.03 -21.76 4.82
N GLU A 149 -1.06 -21.07 4.32
CA GLU A 149 -2.22 -21.73 3.71
C GLU A 149 -1.83 -22.49 2.44
N TRP A 150 -1.00 -21.89 1.58
CA TRP A 150 -0.53 -22.57 0.37
C TRP A 150 0.25 -23.84 0.68
N ASN A 151 1.16 -23.80 1.66
CA ASN A 151 1.92 -24.98 2.08
C ASN A 151 0.98 -26.09 2.58
N GLY A 152 0.00 -25.76 3.43
CA GLY A 152 -0.96 -26.73 3.95
C GLY A 152 -1.81 -27.38 2.84
N ILE A 153 -2.24 -26.60 1.84
CA ILE A 153 -2.95 -27.11 0.67
C ILE A 153 -2.07 -28.11 -0.10
N VAL A 154 -0.83 -27.75 -0.40
CA VAL A 154 0.11 -28.61 -1.14
C VAL A 154 0.42 -29.91 -0.38
N GLU A 155 0.61 -29.82 0.93
CA GLU A 155 0.82 -31.00 1.79
C GLU A 155 -0.39 -31.93 1.77
N SER A 156 -1.61 -31.39 1.81
CA SER A 156 -2.85 -32.18 1.74
C SER A 156 -2.96 -32.97 0.44
N TRP A 157 -2.46 -32.43 -0.68
CA TRP A 157 -2.44 -33.12 -1.96
C TRP A 157 -1.43 -34.26 -2.01
N LYS A 158 -0.30 -34.12 -1.30
CA LYS A 158 0.73 -35.16 -1.22
C LYS A 158 0.30 -36.35 -0.37
N LEU A 159 -0.54 -36.14 0.63
CA LEU A 159 -1.04 -37.17 1.55
C LEU A 159 -2.18 -38.02 0.95
N LYS A 160 -2.81 -37.59 -0.14
CA LYS A 160 -3.86 -38.36 -0.86
C LYS A 160 -3.29 -39.35 -1.89
N LYS A 161 -2.06 -39.82 -1.70
CA LYS A 161 -1.44 -40.96 -2.40
C LYS A 161 -1.32 -42.13 -1.45
#